data_AF-X1VC83-F1
#
_entry.id   AF-X1VC83-F1
#
_cell.length_a   1.000
_cell.length_b   1.000
_cell.length_c   1.000
_cell.angle_alpha   90.00
_cell.angle_beta   90.00
_cell.angle_gamma   90.00
#
_symmetry.space_group_name_H-M   'P 1'
#
loop_
_entity.id
_entity.type
_entity.pdbx_description
1 polymer ?
#
loop_
_entity_poly.entity_id
_entity_poly.type
_entity_poly.pdbx_seq_one_letter_code
_entity_poly.pdbx_strand_id
1 'polypeptide(L)' 'MPTRWGSCTPKGKIILNPELIKAPRGSIEYVIIHELCHLIHHDHTQKFIDLQTKEMPDWEKWKSKLEKLLA' A
#
# COMPACT_ATOMS: atom_id res chain seq x y z
N MET A 1 7.84 13.39 8.53
CA MET A 1 6.85 13.11 7.46
C MET A 1 5.65 12.43 8.09
N PRO A 2 4.64 13.13 8.59
CA PRO A 2 3.57 12.47 9.34
C PRO A 2 2.37 12.32 8.41
N THR A 3 2.12 11.12 7.85
CA THR A 3 0.77 10.60 7.46
C THR A 3 0.79 9.44 6.48
N ARG A 4 1.90 9.14 5.77
CA ARG A 4 1.90 8.09 4.72
C ARG A 4 2.85 6.93 5.06
N TRP A 5 2.40 5.71 4.76
CA TRP A 5 3.18 4.48 4.92
C TRP A 5 4.04 4.15 3.70
N GLY A 6 3.62 4.61 2.52
CA GLY A 6 4.32 4.46 1.25
C GLY A 6 3.98 5.62 0.30
N SER A 7 4.75 5.71 -0.79
CA SER A 7 4.40 6.51 -1.96
C SER A 7 5.17 6.03 -3.19
N CYS A 8 4.56 6.19 -4.37
CA CYS A 8 5.19 6.01 -5.66
C CYS A 8 5.29 7.36 -6.38
N THR A 9 6.49 7.76 -6.77
CA THR A 9 6.70 8.97 -7.58
C THR A 9 6.24 8.75 -9.03
N PRO A 10 5.96 9.82 -9.80
CA PRO A 10 5.63 9.70 -11.23
C PRO A 10 6.73 9.03 -12.07
N LYS A 11 7.98 9.00 -11.59
CA LYS A 11 9.11 8.31 -12.25
C LYS A 11 9.23 6.83 -11.85
N GLY A 12 8.28 6.29 -11.09
CA GLY A 12 8.29 4.90 -10.64
C GLY A 12 9.18 4.60 -9.43
N LYS A 13 9.73 5.61 -8.76
CA LYS A 13 10.45 5.40 -7.49
C LYS A 13 9.46 5.15 -6.36
N ILE A 14 9.56 3.99 -5.71
CA ILE A 14 8.82 3.64 -4.50
C ILE A 14 9.59 4.11 -3.26
N ILE A 15 8.89 4.72 -2.33
CA ILE A 15 9.43 5.21 -1.05
C ILE A 15 8.54 4.64 0.06
N LEU A 16 9.14 3.92 1.01
CA LEU A 16 8.46 3.34 2.16
C LEU A 16 8.86 4.08 3.43
N ASN A 17 7.90 4.25 4.34
CA ASN A 17 8.17 4.79 5.66
C ASN A 17 8.88 3.72 6.52
N PRO A 18 10.07 3.98 7.11
CA PRO A 18 10.77 2.99 7.93
C PRO A 18 9.96 2.48 9.13
N GLU A 19 9.04 3.29 9.66
CA GLU A 19 8.16 2.90 10.76
C GLU A 19 7.22 1.75 10.38
N LEU A 20 7.03 1.48 9.07
CA LEU A 20 6.25 0.36 8.57
C LEU A 20 6.76 -0.99 9.10
N ILE A 21 8.04 -1.09 9.48
CA ILE A 21 8.62 -2.30 10.09
C ILE A 21 7.91 -2.74 11.38
N LYS A 22 7.20 -1.83 12.05
CA LYS A 22 6.44 -2.10 13.28
C LYS A 22 5.05 -2.66 13.00
N ALA A 23 4.59 -2.62 11.74
CA ALA A 23 3.29 -3.16 11.37
C ALA A 23 3.32 -4.70 11.22
N PRO A 24 2.17 -5.38 11.36
CA PRO A 24 2.05 -6.79 11.02
C PRO A 24 2.53 -7.05 9.59
N ARG A 25 3.21 -8.18 9.37
CA ARG A 25 3.77 -8.56 8.06
C ARG A 25 2.80 -8.36 6.89
N GLY A 26 1.55 -8.82 7.01
CA GLY A 26 0.56 -8.66 5.95
C GLY A 26 0.19 -7.20 5.64
N SER A 27 0.27 -6.30 6.64
CA SER A 27 0.11 -4.85 6.42
C SER A 27 1.31 -4.24 5.71
N ILE A 28 2.52 -4.74 5.95
CA ILE A 28 3.72 -4.35 5.21
C ILE A 28 3.59 -4.78 3.74
N GLU A 29 3.22 -6.05 3.51
CA GLU A 29 2.98 -6.61 2.17
C GLU A 29 1.90 -5.81 1.43
N TYR A 30 0.81 -5.45 2.09
CA TYR A 30 -0.24 -4.58 1.54
C TYR A 30 0.33 -3.25 1.03
N VAL A 31 1.11 -2.52 1.83
CA VAL A 31 1.67 -1.23 1.41
C VAL A 31 2.62 -1.39 0.23
N ILE A 32 3.47 -2.43 0.23
CA ILE A 32 4.38 -2.69 -0.88
C ILE A 32 3.62 -2.96 -2.18
N ILE A 33 2.60 -3.84 -2.14
CA ILE A 33 1.80 -4.16 -3.31
C ILE A 33 1.02 -2.93 -3.80
N HIS A 34 0.50 -2.10 -2.88
CA HIS A 34 -0.15 -0.84 -3.20
C HIS A 34 0.76 0.09 -4.00
N GLU A 35 2.00 0.30 -3.55
CA GLU A 35 2.95 1.15 -4.26
C GLU A 35 3.42 0.53 -5.58
N LEU A 36 3.47 -0.80 -5.69
CA LEU A 36 3.76 -1.49 -6.95
C LEU A 36 2.61 -1.32 -7.96
N CYS A 37 1.35 -1.37 -7.51
CA CYS A 37 0.19 -1.10 -8.37
C CYS A 37 0.25 0.31 -8.99
N HIS A 38 0.83 1.28 -8.27
CA HIS A 38 1.04 2.63 -8.79
C HIS A 38 2.01 2.73 -9.97
N LEU A 39 2.81 1.70 -10.24
CA LEU A 39 3.64 1.62 -11.46
C LEU A 39 2.81 1.37 -12.73
N ILE A 40 1.62 0.80 -12.58
CA ILE A 40 0.72 0.45 -13.70
C ILE A 40 -0.47 1.41 -13.76
N HIS A 41 -1.01 1.79 -12.60
CA HIS A 41 -2.17 2.67 -12.47
C HIS A 41 -1.86 3.76 -11.43
N HIS A 42 -1.60 4.98 -11.87
CA HIS A 42 -1.21 6.08 -10.96
C HIS A 42 -2.31 6.49 -9.98
N ASP A 43 -3.58 6.40 -10.40
CA ASP A 43 -4.73 6.77 -9.59
C ASP A 43 -5.51 5.53 -9.13
N HIS A 44 -6.17 5.61 -7.97
CA HIS A 44 -7.01 4.55 -7.38
C HIS A 44 -8.34 4.31 -8.11
N THR A 45 -8.31 4.25 -9.44
CA THR A 45 -9.45 3.90 -10.30
C THR A 45 -9.86 2.44 -10.13
N GLN A 46 -11.00 2.04 -10.71
CA GLN A 46 -11.42 0.63 -10.69
C GLN A 46 -10.33 -0.32 -11.18
N LYS A 47 -9.58 0.04 -12.23
CA LYS A 47 -8.45 -0.76 -12.73
C LYS A 47 -7.35 -0.97 -11.70
N PHE A 48 -7.07 0.05 -10.87
CA PHE A 48 -6.15 -0.09 -9.74
C PHE A 48 -6.69 -1.08 -8.71
N ILE A 49 -7.96 -0.92 -8.33
CA ILE A 49 -8.59 -1.77 -7.31
C ILE A 49 -8.66 -3.23 -7.80
N ASP A 50 -8.97 -3.44 -9.07
CA ASP A 50 -8.98 -4.77 -9.70
C ASP A 50 -7.59 -5.41 -9.66
N LEU A 51 -6.54 -4.67 -10.01
CA LEU A 51 -5.16 -5.14 -9.95
C LEU A 51 -4.74 -5.45 -8.50
N GLN A 52 -5.00 -4.53 -7.57
CA GLN A 52 -4.69 -4.72 -6.15
C GLN A 52 -5.39 -5.96 -5.57
N THR A 53 -6.65 -6.16 -5.94
CA THR A 53 -7.47 -7.30 -5.49
C THR A 53 -6.99 -8.60 -6.12
N LYS A 54 -6.56 -8.58 -7.38
CA LYS A 54 -5.95 -9.73 -8.05
C LYS A 54 -4.63 -10.14 -7.38
N GLU A 55 -3.74 -9.19 -7.10
CA GLU A 55 -2.41 -9.48 -6.54
C GLU A 55 -2.46 -9.79 -5.04
N MET A 56 -3.44 -9.25 -4.31
CA MET A 56 -3.64 -9.51 -2.88
C MET A 56 -5.14 -9.51 -2.52
N PRO A 57 -5.85 -10.64 -2.65
CA PRO A 57 -7.30 -10.70 -2.44
C PRO A 57 -7.79 -10.26 -1.06
N ASP A 58 -6.95 -10.34 -0.02
CA ASP A 58 -7.27 -9.98 1.35
C ASP A 58 -6.69 -8.61 1.78
N TRP A 59 -6.31 -7.74 0.82
CA TRP A 59 -5.69 -6.44 1.09
C TRP A 59 -6.51 -5.55 2.02
N GLU A 60 -7.85 -5.58 1.94
CA GLU A 60 -8.74 -4.77 2.78
C GLU A 60 -8.59 -5.10 4.27
N LYS A 61 -8.40 -6.38 4.60
CA LYS A 61 -8.15 -6.85 5.98
C LYS A 61 -6.84 -6.27 6.50
N TRP A 62 -5.80 -6.24 5.68
CA TRP A 62 -4.48 -5.75 6.07
C TRP A 62 -4.40 -4.22 6.12
N LYS A 63 -5.14 -3.53 5.24
CA LYS A 63 -5.38 -2.09 5.33
C LYS A 63 -6.07 -1.74 6.65
N SER A 64 -7.17 -2.41 6.99
CA SER A 64 -7.89 -2.16 8.23
C SER A 64 -7.03 -2.39 9.47
N LYS A 65 -6.19 -3.44 9.48
CA LYS A 65 -5.22 -3.68 10.56
C LYS A 65 -4.17 -2.57 10.66
N LEU A 66 -3.69 -2.07 9.52
CA LEU A 66 -2.70 -0.99 9.47
C LEU A 66 -3.27 0.32 10.00
N GLU A 67 -4.51 0.66 9.63
CA GLU A 67 -5.21 1.87 10.08
C GLU A 67 -5.46 1.87 11.59
N LYS A 68 -5.75 0.69 12.18
CA LYS A 68 -5.92 0.54 13.63
C LYS A 68 -4.64 0.76 14.44
N LEU A 69 -3.46 0.71 13.82
CA LEU A 69 -2.19 1.03 14.50
C LEU A 69 -1.91 2.53 14.56
N LEU A 70 -2.64 3.32 13.76
CA LEU A 70 -2.53 4.78 13.73
C LEU A 70 -3.56 5.48 14.64
N ALA A 71 -4.54 4.74 15.16
CA ALA A 71 -5.56 5.21 16.10
C ALA A 71 -5.13 4.96 17.54
#